data_AF-A0A559KCQ9-F1
#
_entry.id   AF-A0A559KCQ9-F1
#
_cell.length_a   1.000
_cell.length_b   1.000
_cell.length_c   1.000
_cell.angle_alpha   90.00
_cell.angle_beta   90.00
_cell.angle_gamma   90.00
#
_symmetry.space_group_name_H-M   'P 1'
#
loop_
_entity.id
_entity.type
_entity.pdbx_description
1 polymer ?
#
loop_
_entity_poly.entity_id
_entity_poly.type
_entity_poly.pdbx_seq_one_letter_code
_entity_poly.pdbx_strand_id
1 'polypeptide(L)'
;MTNKTLLQVINTIPHEAKQAIKNLYHGKVYVIGTAWGTVYHFSKTKRGAEGYISKKSKVSWCDDMTNKMVNAADGLFIEEIQESEILNPEASKQLWYNWLKNIHGKEHMYSHTVSDLQYYNVTEEIREYVTNAIESMKNREGLTVIEEFENAPAIEEQAVKTVHEANTYNNSNNEATLNVNKEKKGIEIKFTVKPSQNVIDTLKENGFKWSSYNSVWYTKQTPDALNFAQMFVDTFNGITQEEPDSMESEAVCEAQEQQTTNDPYAFKIDFNYLYHDVHFKAWNDDAETLAKLLDHKKINYYVAGEKFFCKGLTVDEVAWIEVINKENGAIIFCDAKYDELEEEQQTEVNRNDGEKIKVKEITFLWSESSEVKDGQTVSTFAEAEEIILRIAYSKDTQGYDKTKFCITWEDGNTYSGRIDVLASYRHKAAPLKEHIEGHCLFMMGDNKPSHYTQQDYESTLKAYGITDKEKAEYREFLDTYALVDIVEPSPEPEKETVNTSNVIDFASFKSNKTTNNSDNKTNTLTAEQEFKKLILLELFGEDNFNQGIEAFNNDIDKLFNVSAEVAIMLKGNKVKNK
;
A
#
# COMPACT_ATOMS: atom_id res chain seq x y z
N MET A 1 -11.46 18.34 16.87
CA MET A 1 -10.31 17.87 16.07
C MET A 1 -9.47 19.07 15.74
N THR A 2 -8.17 19.03 16.02
CA THR A 2 -7.24 20.09 15.61
C THR A 2 -7.07 20.01 14.10
N ASN A 3 -7.29 21.10 13.37
CA ASN A 3 -7.04 21.15 11.93
C ASN A 3 -5.54 20.94 11.70
N LYS A 4 -5.16 19.83 11.08
CA LYS A 4 -3.78 19.57 10.68
C LYS A 4 -3.51 20.21 9.32
N THR A 5 -2.35 20.85 9.17
CA THR A 5 -1.89 21.32 7.85
C THR A 5 -1.54 20.13 6.95
N LEU A 6 -1.49 20.32 5.63
CA LEU A 6 -1.10 19.23 4.72
C LEU A 6 0.34 18.77 4.98
N LEU A 7 1.23 19.70 5.32
CA LEU A 7 2.60 19.37 5.75
C LEU A 7 2.61 18.48 7.00
N GLN A 8 1.80 18.77 8.02
CA GLN A 8 1.73 17.94 9.22
C GLN A 8 1.24 16.52 8.91
N VAL A 9 0.27 16.39 7.99
CA VAL A 9 -0.26 15.09 7.56
C VAL A 9 0.82 14.30 6.82
N ILE A 10 1.51 14.94 5.88
CA ILE A 10 2.65 14.36 5.14
C ILE A 10 3.74 13.90 6.12
N ASN A 11 4.07 14.72 7.11
CA ASN A 11 5.06 14.41 8.15
C ASN A 11 4.52 13.52 9.30
N THR A 12 3.32 12.97 9.16
CA THR A 12 2.74 11.96 10.05
C THR A 12 2.60 10.60 9.35
N ILE A 13 2.41 10.57 8.04
CA ILE A 13 2.08 9.34 7.30
C ILE A 13 3.22 9.00 6.33
N PRO A 14 3.96 7.88 6.55
CA PRO A 14 5.11 7.51 5.73
C PRO A 14 4.80 7.41 4.23
N HIS A 15 3.59 6.93 3.89
CA HIS A 15 3.12 6.87 2.51
C HIS A 15 3.01 8.25 1.86
N GLU A 16 2.40 9.21 2.54
CA GLU A 16 2.21 10.57 2.03
C GLU A 16 3.56 11.28 1.86
N ALA A 17 4.48 11.12 2.81
CA ALA A 17 5.86 11.59 2.68
C ALA A 17 6.57 10.99 1.46
N LYS A 18 6.46 9.68 1.24
CA LYS A 18 7.07 9.02 0.08
C LYS A 18 6.48 9.53 -1.24
N GLN A 19 5.17 9.71 -1.31
CA GLN A 19 4.50 10.24 -2.50
C GLN A 19 4.87 11.70 -2.77
N ALA A 20 5.01 12.51 -1.72
CA ALA A 20 5.50 13.88 -1.82
C ALA A 20 6.92 13.90 -2.42
N ILE A 21 7.84 13.09 -1.89
CA ILE A 21 9.22 12.96 -2.37
C ILE A 21 9.25 12.50 -3.84
N LYS A 22 8.45 11.50 -4.20
CA LYS A 22 8.35 10.99 -5.58
C LYS A 22 7.89 12.06 -6.59
N ASN A 23 7.13 13.05 -6.12
CA ASN A 23 6.60 14.14 -6.92
C ASN A 23 7.36 15.46 -6.76
N LEU A 24 8.53 15.45 -6.12
CA LEU A 24 9.40 16.62 -6.06
C LEU A 24 9.86 17.04 -7.47
N TYR A 25 9.91 18.35 -7.67
CA TYR A 25 10.42 18.99 -8.87
C TYR A 25 10.98 20.36 -8.52
N HIS A 26 12.27 20.58 -8.78
CA HIS A 26 13.02 21.78 -8.37
C HIS A 26 12.90 22.09 -6.86
N GLY A 27 13.08 21.07 -6.03
CA GLY A 27 13.12 21.23 -4.57
C GLY A 27 11.77 21.47 -3.89
N LYS A 28 10.66 21.23 -4.60
CA LYS A 28 9.30 21.41 -4.06
C LYS A 28 8.27 20.52 -4.70
N VAL A 29 7.10 20.42 -4.07
CA VAL A 29 5.92 19.70 -4.56
C VAL A 29 4.66 20.52 -4.29
N TYR A 30 3.66 20.39 -5.16
CA TYR A 30 2.34 20.98 -4.96
C TYR A 30 1.36 19.92 -4.50
N VAL A 31 0.78 20.11 -3.33
CA VAL A 31 -0.14 19.16 -2.71
C VAL A 31 -1.55 19.70 -2.80
N ILE A 32 -2.48 18.87 -3.28
CA ILE A 32 -3.90 19.19 -3.29
C ILE A 32 -4.54 18.47 -2.12
N GLY A 33 -5.23 19.24 -1.27
CA GLY A 33 -5.90 18.68 -0.11
C GLY A 33 -7.04 19.57 0.40
N THR A 34 -7.61 19.18 1.53
CA THR A 34 -8.73 19.89 2.18
C THR A 34 -8.26 20.59 3.45
N ALA A 35 -9.05 21.54 3.95
CA ALA A 35 -8.76 22.28 5.19
C ALA A 35 -8.68 21.37 6.44
N TRP A 36 -9.18 20.14 6.32
CA TRP A 36 -9.17 19.11 7.35
C TRP A 36 -7.91 18.24 7.33
N GLY A 37 -6.97 18.52 6.42
CA GLY A 37 -5.72 17.77 6.30
C GLY A 37 -5.84 16.49 5.46
N THR A 38 -6.87 16.34 4.64
CA THR A 38 -6.93 15.19 3.70
C THR A 38 -6.10 15.50 2.47
N VAL A 39 -5.11 14.66 2.15
CA VAL A 39 -4.33 14.74 0.92
C VAL A 39 -5.06 13.98 -0.20
N TYR A 40 -5.24 14.63 -1.35
CA TYR A 40 -5.92 14.05 -2.52
C TYR A 40 -4.97 13.75 -3.66
N HIS A 41 -3.97 14.60 -3.89
CA HIS A 41 -3.07 14.46 -5.03
C HIS A 41 -1.78 15.24 -4.85
N PHE A 42 -0.70 14.75 -5.46
CA PHE A 42 0.59 15.43 -5.54
C PHE A 42 0.88 15.81 -7.00
N SER A 43 1.39 17.02 -7.22
CA SER A 43 1.77 17.50 -8.54
C SER A 43 3.15 18.13 -8.53
N LYS A 44 3.93 17.84 -9.57
CA LYS A 44 5.26 18.44 -9.80
C LYS A 44 5.19 19.93 -10.11
N THR A 45 4.06 20.45 -10.56
CA THR A 45 3.92 21.86 -10.97
C THR A 45 2.59 22.43 -10.50
N LYS A 46 2.57 23.74 -10.20
CA LYS A 46 1.35 24.47 -9.84
C LYS A 46 0.26 24.31 -10.90
N ARG A 47 0.63 24.45 -12.18
CA ARG A 47 -0.30 24.26 -13.30
C ARG A 47 -0.89 22.85 -13.34
N GLY A 48 -0.10 21.83 -13.00
CA GLY A 48 -0.59 20.45 -12.91
C GLY A 48 -1.62 20.29 -11.80
N ALA A 49 -1.38 20.91 -10.64
CA ALA A 49 -2.33 20.90 -9.52
C ALA A 49 -3.62 21.67 -9.84
N GLU A 50 -3.51 22.87 -10.43
CA GLU A 50 -4.67 23.64 -10.92
C GLU A 50 -5.47 22.85 -11.97
N GLY A 51 -4.77 22.14 -12.87
CA GLY A 51 -5.37 21.26 -13.85
C GLY A 51 -6.13 20.08 -13.23
N TYR A 52 -5.63 19.53 -12.12
CA TYR A 52 -6.33 18.48 -11.36
C TYR A 52 -7.64 19.01 -10.76
N ILE A 53 -7.59 20.15 -10.06
CA ILE A 53 -8.78 20.82 -9.49
C ILE A 53 -9.79 21.16 -10.58
N SER A 54 -9.33 21.71 -11.72
CA SER A 54 -10.19 22.05 -12.85
C SER A 54 -10.86 20.84 -13.50
N LYS A 55 -10.22 19.66 -13.50
CA LYS A 55 -10.85 18.42 -13.98
C LYS A 55 -11.92 17.95 -13.01
N LYS A 56 -11.66 18.03 -11.70
CA LYS A 56 -12.61 17.63 -10.64
C LYS A 56 -13.83 18.54 -10.57
N SER A 57 -13.66 19.85 -10.78
CA SER A 57 -14.78 20.80 -10.76
C SER A 57 -15.81 20.59 -11.87
N LYS A 58 -15.48 19.82 -12.92
CA LYS A 58 -16.43 19.42 -13.98
C LYS A 58 -17.42 18.35 -13.53
N VAL A 59 -17.14 17.64 -12.44
CA VAL A 59 -18.03 16.63 -11.86
C VAL A 59 -18.83 17.30 -10.75
N SER A 60 -20.13 17.42 -10.95
CA SER A 60 -21.06 18.01 -9.98
C SER A 60 -22.22 17.07 -9.68
N TRP A 61 -22.67 17.06 -8.43
CA TRP A 61 -23.85 16.32 -7.98
C TRP A 61 -24.69 17.18 -7.04
N CYS A 62 -25.94 16.78 -6.83
CA CYS A 62 -26.78 17.36 -5.80
C CYS A 62 -26.43 16.68 -4.48
N ASP A 63 -25.99 17.44 -3.49
CA ASP A 63 -25.80 16.94 -2.14
C ASP A 63 -27.17 16.69 -1.50
N ASP A 64 -27.49 15.42 -1.22
CA ASP A 64 -28.83 15.00 -0.75
C ASP A 64 -29.21 15.61 0.61
N MET A 65 -28.23 16.01 1.43
CA MET A 65 -28.47 16.60 2.74
C MET A 65 -28.81 18.09 2.65
N THR A 66 -28.13 18.82 1.77
CA THR A 66 -28.26 20.28 1.65
C THR A 66 -29.10 20.73 0.48
N ASN A 67 -29.43 19.81 -0.44
CA ASN A 67 -30.07 20.08 -1.73
C ASN A 67 -29.33 21.15 -2.56
N LYS A 68 -28.01 21.28 -2.38
CA LYS A 68 -27.16 22.21 -3.12
C LYS A 68 -26.36 21.45 -4.17
N MET A 69 -26.15 22.11 -5.31
CA MET A 69 -25.17 21.64 -6.28
C MET A 69 -23.77 21.85 -5.70
N VAL A 70 -23.03 20.76 -5.55
CA VAL A 70 -21.63 20.74 -5.16
C VAL A 70 -20.80 20.14 -6.28
N ASN A 71 -19.52 20.45 -6.33
CA ASN A 71 -18.57 19.87 -7.27
C ASN A 71 -17.45 19.12 -6.55
N ALA A 72 -16.80 18.18 -7.25
CA ALA A 72 -15.77 17.32 -6.67
C ALA A 72 -14.49 18.06 -6.27
N ALA A 73 -14.39 19.34 -6.60
CA ALA A 73 -13.29 20.21 -6.22
C ALA A 73 -13.62 21.16 -5.07
N ASP A 74 -14.86 21.16 -4.57
CA ASP A 74 -15.26 22.04 -3.48
C ASP A 74 -14.43 21.73 -2.22
N GLY A 75 -13.82 22.78 -1.67
CA GLY A 75 -12.95 22.68 -0.49
C GLY A 75 -11.52 22.19 -0.77
N LEU A 76 -11.16 21.88 -2.03
CA LEU A 76 -9.78 21.57 -2.40
C LEU A 76 -8.96 22.86 -2.55
N PHE A 77 -7.77 22.89 -1.97
CA PHE A 77 -6.78 23.94 -2.19
C PHE A 77 -5.40 23.33 -2.51
N ILE A 78 -4.49 24.19 -2.99
CA ILE A 78 -3.12 23.81 -3.34
C ILE A 78 -2.17 24.42 -2.32
N GLU A 79 -1.32 23.60 -1.73
CA GLU A 79 -0.21 24.01 -0.86
C GLU A 79 1.11 23.70 -1.56
N GLU A 80 2.05 24.65 -1.53
CA GLU A 80 3.42 24.43 -2.02
C GLU A 80 4.28 24.03 -0.81
N ILE A 81 4.92 22.87 -0.87
CA ILE A 81 5.75 22.32 0.20
C ILE A 81 7.19 22.18 -0.31
N GLN A 82 8.16 22.70 0.44
CA GLN A 82 9.57 22.58 0.09
C GLN A 82 10.10 21.20 0.47
N GLU A 83 11.06 20.69 -0.30
CA GLU A 83 11.75 19.42 -0.04
C GLU A 83 12.34 19.37 1.37
N SER A 84 12.90 20.47 1.85
CA SER A 84 13.51 20.58 3.19
C SER A 84 12.51 20.44 4.35
N GLU A 85 11.21 20.59 4.08
CA GLU A 85 10.17 20.47 5.09
C GLU A 85 9.63 19.04 5.22
N ILE A 86 9.88 18.18 4.23
CA ILE A 86 9.35 16.82 4.17
C ILE A 86 10.29 15.87 4.91
N LEU A 87 9.77 15.14 5.88
CA LEU A 87 10.52 14.10 6.58
C LEU A 87 10.71 12.87 5.68
N ASN A 88 11.95 12.44 5.49
CA ASN A 88 12.25 11.27 4.66
C ASN A 88 11.87 9.96 5.38
N PRO A 89 10.96 9.12 4.83
CA PRO A 89 10.59 7.84 5.45
C PRO A 89 11.73 6.84 5.56
N GLU A 90 12.79 6.95 4.77
CA GLU A 90 13.95 6.07 4.84
C GLU A 90 14.80 6.29 6.10
N ALA A 91 14.83 7.52 6.62
CA ALA A 91 15.79 7.94 7.64
C ALA A 91 15.20 8.71 8.83
N SER A 92 13.96 9.19 8.74
CA SER A 92 13.36 10.05 9.77
C SER A 92 12.66 9.25 10.86
N LYS A 93 13.32 9.13 12.02
CA LYS A 93 12.71 8.55 13.23
C LYS A 93 11.49 9.32 13.69
N GLN A 94 11.49 10.64 13.51
CA GLN A 94 10.38 11.52 13.87
C GLN A 94 9.12 11.20 13.06
N LEU A 95 9.24 10.92 11.75
CA LEU A 95 8.10 10.56 10.92
C LEU A 95 7.43 9.27 11.42
N TRP A 96 8.24 8.25 11.71
CA TRP A 96 7.76 6.98 12.22
C TRP A 96 7.18 7.08 13.63
N TYR A 97 7.77 7.91 14.50
CA TYR A 97 7.18 8.22 15.80
C TYR A 97 5.78 8.84 15.65
N ASN A 98 5.63 9.84 14.79
CA ASN A 98 4.33 10.49 14.52
C ASN A 98 3.30 9.50 13.98
N TRP A 99 3.72 8.61 13.08
CA TRP A 99 2.88 7.54 12.55
C TRP A 99 2.42 6.58 13.64
N LEU A 100 3.35 6.06 14.45
CA LEU A 100 3.07 5.15 15.56
C LEU A 100 2.10 5.78 16.57
N LYS A 101 2.29 7.05 16.90
CA LYS A 101 1.36 7.81 17.75
C LYS A 101 -0.04 7.89 17.14
N ASN A 102 -0.15 8.05 15.82
CA ASN A 102 -1.43 8.13 15.10
C ASN A 102 -2.17 6.79 14.97
N ILE A 103 -1.44 5.66 15.01
CA ILE A 103 -2.00 4.31 14.96
C ILE A 103 -2.07 3.61 16.32
N HIS A 104 -1.60 4.24 17.40
CA HIS A 104 -1.64 3.68 18.73
C HIS A 104 -3.08 3.27 19.10
N GLY A 105 -3.26 2.02 19.52
CA GLY A 105 -4.58 1.42 19.81
C GLY A 105 -5.30 0.85 18.59
N LYS A 106 -4.71 0.92 17.38
CA LYS A 106 -5.23 0.32 16.15
C LYS A 106 -4.38 -0.89 15.76
N GLU A 107 -4.52 -1.99 16.49
CA GLU A 107 -3.64 -3.18 16.34
C GLU A 107 -3.60 -3.75 14.90
N HIS A 108 -4.71 -3.66 14.16
CA HIS A 108 -4.79 -4.09 12.77
C HIS A 108 -3.84 -3.31 11.83
N MET A 109 -3.38 -2.12 12.22
CA MET A 109 -2.42 -1.31 11.45
C MET A 109 -0.96 -1.71 11.69
N TYR A 110 -0.66 -2.52 12.71
CA TYR A 110 0.72 -2.84 13.08
C TYR A 110 1.40 -3.74 12.05
N SER A 111 0.68 -4.74 11.52
CA SER A 111 1.20 -5.60 10.44
C SER A 111 1.53 -4.77 9.19
N HIS A 112 0.62 -3.88 8.79
CA HIS A 112 0.84 -2.98 7.65
C HIS A 112 2.06 -2.08 7.85
N THR A 113 2.24 -1.57 9.07
CA THR A 113 3.38 -0.71 9.42
C THR A 113 4.72 -1.47 9.31
N VAL A 114 4.76 -2.74 9.71
CA VAL A 114 5.97 -3.59 9.55
C VAL A 114 6.26 -3.85 8.07
N SER A 115 5.25 -4.13 7.25
CA SER A 115 5.40 -4.29 5.80
C SER A 115 5.91 -3.00 5.13
N ASP A 116 5.43 -1.85 5.57
CA ASP A 116 5.89 -0.54 5.08
C ASP A 116 7.39 -0.32 5.32
N LEU A 117 7.97 -0.80 6.43
CA LEU A 117 9.42 -0.70 6.70
C LEU A 117 10.25 -1.43 5.62
N GLN A 118 9.76 -2.57 5.12
CA GLN A 118 10.42 -3.31 4.05
C GLN A 118 10.29 -2.56 2.73
N TYR A 119 9.11 -2.04 2.43
CA TYR A 119 8.85 -1.32 1.18
C TYR A 119 9.65 -0.03 1.05
N TYR A 120 9.81 0.72 2.13
CA TYR A 120 10.53 2.00 2.09
C TYR A 120 12.04 1.86 2.18
N ASN A 121 12.62 0.65 2.32
CA ASN A 121 14.05 0.44 2.50
C ASN A 121 14.65 1.29 3.63
N VAL A 122 13.96 1.31 4.77
CA VAL A 122 14.38 2.11 5.94
C VAL A 122 15.70 1.62 6.52
N THR A 123 16.43 2.51 7.20
CA THR A 123 17.64 2.12 7.94
C THR A 123 17.33 1.13 9.06
N GLU A 124 18.33 0.35 9.45
CA GLU A 124 18.17 -0.67 10.51
C GLU A 124 17.77 -0.05 11.85
N GLU A 125 18.30 1.15 12.16
CA GLU A 125 17.92 1.89 13.37
C GLU A 125 16.41 2.20 13.41
N ILE A 126 15.83 2.59 12.27
CA ILE A 126 14.40 2.88 12.16
C ILE A 126 13.58 1.59 12.25
N ARG A 127 14.04 0.53 11.58
CA ARG A 127 13.40 -0.79 11.61
C ARG A 127 13.31 -1.33 13.04
N GLU A 128 14.43 -1.31 13.76
CA GLU A 128 14.51 -1.75 15.15
C GLU A 128 13.59 -0.91 16.04
N TYR A 129 13.68 0.42 15.91
CA TYR A 129 12.83 1.33 16.67
C TYR A 129 11.33 1.07 16.48
N VAL A 130 10.87 0.95 15.23
CA VAL A 130 9.45 0.74 14.92
C VAL A 130 8.98 -0.63 15.37
N THR A 131 9.79 -1.67 15.20
CA THR A 131 9.46 -3.05 15.62
C THR A 131 9.30 -3.12 17.13
N ASN A 132 10.29 -2.60 17.88
CA ASN A 132 10.25 -2.58 19.34
C ASN A 132 9.06 -1.75 19.86
N ALA A 133 8.77 -0.60 19.24
CA ALA A 133 7.62 0.22 19.62
C ALA A 133 6.29 -0.49 19.39
N ILE A 134 6.14 -1.23 18.29
CA ILE A 134 4.95 -2.04 18.01
C ILE A 134 4.80 -3.18 19.03
N GLU A 135 5.90 -3.86 19.39
CA GLU A 135 5.88 -4.91 20.40
C GLU A 135 5.46 -4.39 21.78
N SER A 136 6.04 -3.28 22.24
CA SER A 136 5.61 -2.63 23.49
C SER A 136 4.14 -2.21 23.45
N MET A 137 3.65 -1.68 22.33
CA MET A 137 2.22 -1.34 22.18
C MET A 137 1.32 -2.59 22.21
N LYS A 138 1.71 -3.71 21.59
CA LYS A 138 0.99 -5.00 21.68
C LYS A 138 0.96 -5.55 23.10
N ASN A 139 2.04 -5.37 23.85
CA ASN A 139 2.17 -5.81 25.23
C ASN A 139 1.51 -4.84 26.25
N ARG A 140 0.78 -3.82 25.77
CA ARG A 140 0.11 -2.80 26.59
C ARG A 140 1.06 -1.94 27.43
N GLU A 141 2.34 -1.88 27.06
CA GLU A 141 3.34 -0.98 27.66
C GLU A 141 3.21 0.45 27.10
N GLY A 142 2.48 0.60 25.98
CA GLY A 142 2.25 1.86 25.29
C GLY A 142 3.42 2.26 24.38
N LEU A 143 3.29 3.43 23.76
CA LEU A 143 4.36 4.03 22.97
C LEU A 143 5.27 4.88 23.87
N THR A 144 6.58 4.60 23.87
CA THR A 144 7.55 5.44 24.57
C THR A 144 7.56 6.84 23.95
N VAL A 145 7.27 7.85 24.77
CA VAL A 145 7.26 9.24 24.36
C VAL A 145 8.71 9.71 24.14
N ILE A 146 8.98 10.28 22.97
CA ILE A 146 10.27 10.92 22.68
C ILE A 146 10.07 12.43 22.85
N GLU A 147 10.53 12.97 23.98
CA GLU A 147 10.34 14.39 24.33
C GLU A 147 10.86 15.34 23.26
N GLU A 148 11.94 14.99 22.57
CA GLU A 148 12.50 15.79 21.47
C GLU A 148 11.51 15.98 20.31
N PHE A 149 10.60 15.04 20.09
CA PHE A 149 9.61 15.10 19.01
C PHE A 149 8.28 15.72 19.46
N GLU A 150 7.96 15.66 20.76
CA GLU A 150 6.80 16.36 21.35
C GLU A 150 7.08 17.85 21.59
N ASN A 151 8.31 18.16 22.03
CA ASN A 151 8.78 19.50 22.33
C ASN A 151 9.59 20.11 21.18
N ALA A 152 9.76 19.38 20.07
CA ALA A 152 10.08 20.03 18.80
C ALA A 152 9.07 21.16 18.69
N PRO A 153 9.50 22.44 18.73
CA PRO A 153 8.57 23.55 18.80
C PRO A 153 7.58 23.30 17.68
N ALA A 154 6.32 23.09 18.04
CA ALA A 154 5.25 22.91 17.09
C ALA A 154 5.22 24.22 16.34
N ILE A 155 6.01 24.32 15.25
CA ILE A 155 6.62 25.56 14.73
C ILE A 155 5.80 26.69 15.29
N GLU A 156 6.25 27.24 16.44
CA GLU A 156 5.43 28.21 17.15
C GLU A 156 4.96 29.17 16.07
N GLU A 157 3.69 29.59 16.13
CA GLU A 157 3.10 30.63 15.29
C GLU A 157 3.89 31.97 15.31
N GLN A 158 5.14 31.97 15.80
CA GLN A 158 6.06 33.07 16.00
C GLN A 158 7.50 32.75 15.53
N ALA A 159 7.71 32.09 14.39
CA ALA A 159 9.02 32.16 13.71
C ALA A 159 9.01 31.87 12.20
N VAL A 160 7.99 32.28 11.45
CA VAL A 160 8.16 32.54 10.00
C VAL A 160 8.62 33.99 9.85
N LYS A 161 9.90 34.24 10.15
CA LYS A 161 10.63 35.39 9.63
C LYS A 161 11.86 34.89 8.89
N THR A 162 11.75 35.03 7.56
CA THR A 162 12.82 35.04 6.54
C THR A 162 13.44 33.66 6.25
N VAL A 163 13.28 33.07 5.05
CA VAL A 163 13.36 33.68 3.71
C VAL A 163 12.40 32.98 2.70
N HIS A 164 11.76 33.80 1.88
CA HIS A 164 10.78 33.58 0.78
C HIS A 164 9.31 33.81 1.15
N GLU A 165 8.90 35.07 1.23
CA GLU A 165 8.31 35.83 0.09
C GLU A 165 6.88 35.40 -0.28
N ALA A 166 6.00 35.44 0.73
CA ALA A 166 4.61 35.79 0.52
C ALA A 166 4.44 37.30 0.72
N ASN A 167 3.92 37.97 -0.32
CA ASN A 167 3.38 39.32 -0.26
C ASN A 167 2.12 39.35 0.63
N THR A 168 2.31 39.35 1.95
CA THR A 168 1.29 39.79 2.91
C THR A 168 1.73 41.16 3.42
N TYR A 169 1.29 42.22 2.75
CA TYR A 169 1.40 43.56 3.31
C TYR A 169 0.47 43.66 4.52
N ASN A 170 1.07 43.92 5.68
CA ASN A 170 0.38 44.42 6.86
C ASN A 170 -0.43 45.66 6.46
N ASN A 171 -1.75 45.55 6.56
CA ASN A 171 -2.70 46.60 6.21
C ASN A 171 -2.91 47.58 7.37
N SER A 172 -1.89 47.84 8.19
CA SER A 172 -1.98 48.72 9.38
C SER A 172 -1.82 50.20 9.03
N ASN A 173 -1.42 50.54 7.79
CA ASN A 173 -1.22 51.91 7.28
C ASN A 173 -1.83 52.11 5.88
N ASN A 174 -2.75 51.24 5.45
CA ASN A 174 -3.36 51.36 4.13
C ASN A 174 -4.67 52.13 4.25
N GLU A 175 -4.75 53.29 3.61
CA GLU A 175 -5.96 54.09 3.53
C GLU A 175 -6.53 53.97 2.12
N ALA A 176 -7.86 53.85 2.04
CA ALA A 176 -8.58 53.92 0.78
C ALA A 176 -9.14 55.34 0.59
N THR A 177 -8.98 55.90 -0.61
CA THR A 177 -9.58 57.18 -0.98
C THR A 177 -10.56 56.97 -2.13
N LEU A 178 -11.77 57.47 -1.96
CA LEU A 178 -12.80 57.50 -3.00
C LEU A 178 -12.69 58.79 -3.83
N ASN A 179 -12.65 58.67 -5.15
CA ASN A 179 -12.74 59.79 -6.08
C ASN A 179 -13.87 59.55 -7.09
N VAL A 180 -14.80 60.49 -7.19
CA VAL A 180 -15.90 60.45 -8.16
C VAL A 180 -15.55 61.34 -9.35
N ASN A 181 -15.12 60.72 -10.45
CA ASN A 181 -14.68 61.42 -11.65
C ASN A 181 -15.87 61.85 -12.50
N LYS A 182 -16.27 63.12 -12.37
CA LYS A 182 -17.42 63.72 -13.07
C LYS A 182 -17.25 63.79 -14.59
N GLU A 183 -16.01 63.88 -15.09
CA GLU A 183 -15.73 63.97 -16.53
C GLU A 183 -15.82 62.60 -17.22
N LYS A 184 -15.35 61.54 -16.55
CA LYS A 184 -15.36 60.17 -17.07
C LYS A 184 -16.58 59.35 -16.66
N LYS A 185 -17.50 59.94 -15.87
CA LYS A 185 -18.68 59.27 -15.27
C LYS A 185 -18.32 57.95 -14.59
N GLY A 186 -17.27 57.99 -13.78
CA GLY A 186 -16.70 56.81 -13.16
C GLY A 186 -16.34 57.02 -11.70
N ILE A 187 -16.27 55.91 -10.97
CA ILE A 187 -15.90 55.86 -9.56
C ILE A 187 -14.51 55.23 -9.49
N GLU A 188 -13.59 55.91 -8.80
CA GLU A 188 -12.20 55.51 -8.64
C GLU A 188 -11.91 55.29 -7.15
N ILE A 189 -11.36 54.12 -6.79
CA ILE A 189 -10.84 53.83 -5.46
C ILE A 189 -9.32 53.69 -5.55
N LYS A 190 -8.61 54.48 -4.75
CA LYS A 190 -7.16 54.46 -4.67
C LYS A 190 -6.73 53.99 -3.29
N PHE A 191 -5.70 53.16 -3.24
CA PHE A 191 -5.09 52.72 -1.99
C PHE A 191 -3.69 53.34 -1.85
N THR A 192 -3.28 53.65 -0.63
CA THR A 192 -1.92 54.12 -0.36
C THR A 192 -0.89 53.00 -0.56
N VAL A 193 -1.27 51.76 -0.30
CA VAL A 193 -0.47 50.54 -0.53
C VAL A 193 -1.32 49.48 -1.22
N LYS A 194 -0.69 48.54 -1.93
CA LYS A 194 -1.40 47.42 -2.56
C LYS A 194 -2.25 46.68 -1.50
N PRO A 195 -3.59 46.62 -1.66
CA PRO A 195 -4.45 45.97 -0.67
C PRO A 195 -4.32 44.44 -0.72
N SER A 196 -4.81 43.76 0.32
CA SER A 196 -4.79 42.29 0.43
C SER A 196 -5.59 41.63 -0.69
N GLN A 197 -5.32 40.33 -0.94
CA GLN A 197 -5.97 39.59 -2.02
C GLN A 197 -7.50 39.52 -1.84
N ASN A 198 -7.97 39.37 -0.60
CA ASN A 198 -9.40 39.39 -0.26
C ASN A 198 -10.07 40.73 -0.64
N VAL A 199 -9.42 41.86 -0.35
CA VAL A 199 -9.91 43.20 -0.74
C VAL A 199 -9.96 43.36 -2.25
N ILE A 200 -8.93 42.86 -2.95
CA ILE A 200 -8.87 42.87 -4.42
C ILE A 200 -10.03 42.08 -5.03
N ASP A 201 -10.33 40.91 -4.46
CA ASP A 201 -11.39 40.04 -4.98
C ASP A 201 -12.78 40.62 -4.69
N THR A 202 -12.99 41.21 -3.51
CA THR A 202 -14.21 41.97 -3.18
C THR A 202 -14.47 43.11 -4.18
N LEU A 203 -13.44 43.85 -4.59
CA LEU A 203 -13.57 44.92 -5.59
C LEU A 203 -13.97 44.38 -6.98
N LYS A 204 -13.36 43.27 -7.41
CA LYS A 204 -13.68 42.64 -8.70
C LYS A 204 -15.12 42.10 -8.74
N GLU A 205 -15.57 41.47 -7.67
CA GLU A 205 -16.94 40.97 -7.52
C GLU A 205 -17.97 42.10 -7.64
N ASN A 206 -17.62 43.29 -7.15
CA ASN A 206 -18.44 44.50 -7.25
C ASN A 206 -18.17 45.32 -8.54
N GLY A 207 -17.54 44.71 -9.54
CA GLY A 207 -17.41 45.26 -10.89
C GLY A 207 -16.28 46.29 -11.07
N PHE A 208 -15.41 46.48 -10.08
CA PHE A 208 -14.23 47.35 -10.21
C PHE A 208 -13.12 46.65 -10.98
N LYS A 209 -12.46 47.40 -11.86
CA LYS A 209 -11.33 46.92 -12.67
C LYS A 209 -10.09 47.76 -12.38
N TRP A 210 -8.94 47.10 -12.33
CA TRP A 210 -7.67 47.80 -12.16
C TRP A 210 -7.31 48.61 -13.40
N SER A 211 -7.04 49.90 -13.22
CA SER A 211 -6.51 50.79 -14.24
C SER A 211 -5.02 51.05 -13.96
N SER A 212 -4.15 50.47 -14.78
CA SER A 212 -2.70 50.62 -14.65
C SER A 212 -2.19 52.04 -14.92
N TYR A 213 -2.93 52.84 -15.70
CA TYR A 213 -2.53 54.20 -16.07
C TYR A 213 -2.54 55.18 -14.89
N ASN A 214 -3.52 55.05 -14.01
CA ASN A 214 -3.69 55.92 -12.84
C ASN A 214 -3.44 55.20 -11.51
N SER A 215 -3.16 53.89 -11.55
CA SER A 215 -3.06 53.04 -10.36
C SER A 215 -4.28 53.12 -9.45
N VAL A 216 -5.47 53.00 -10.05
CA VAL A 216 -6.77 53.06 -9.34
C VAL A 216 -7.67 51.91 -9.76
N TRP A 217 -8.58 51.54 -8.86
CA TRP A 217 -9.70 50.66 -9.15
C TRP A 217 -10.87 51.48 -9.69
N TYR A 218 -11.32 51.16 -10.89
CA TYR A 218 -12.30 51.96 -11.63
C TYR A 218 -13.56 51.15 -11.97
N THR A 219 -14.72 51.76 -11.82
CA THR A 219 -15.98 51.28 -12.39
C THR A 219 -16.83 52.42 -12.94
N LYS A 220 -17.84 52.10 -13.76
CA LYS A 220 -18.80 53.10 -14.26
C LYS A 220 -19.67 53.58 -13.10
N GLN A 221 -19.98 54.88 -13.08
CA GLN A 221 -20.79 55.46 -12.03
C GLN A 221 -22.25 54.98 -12.14
N THR A 222 -22.67 54.13 -11.20
CA THR A 222 -24.05 53.73 -10.96
C THR A 222 -24.42 54.00 -9.50
N PRO A 223 -25.72 54.14 -9.15
CA PRO A 223 -26.13 54.33 -7.75
C PRO A 223 -25.62 53.22 -6.83
N ASP A 224 -25.69 51.97 -7.27
CA ASP A 224 -25.24 50.81 -6.50
C ASP A 224 -23.72 50.80 -6.30
N ALA A 225 -22.94 51.12 -7.37
CA ALA A 225 -21.49 51.20 -7.29
C ALA A 225 -21.01 52.35 -6.39
N LEU A 226 -21.76 53.46 -6.36
CA LEU A 226 -21.46 54.60 -5.49
C LEU A 226 -21.71 54.26 -4.02
N ASN A 227 -22.85 53.62 -3.74
CA ASN A 227 -23.19 53.19 -2.39
C ASN A 227 -22.17 52.18 -1.85
N PHE A 228 -21.85 51.16 -2.67
CA PHE A 228 -20.81 50.20 -2.35
C PHE A 228 -19.46 50.88 -2.10
N ALA A 229 -19.00 51.77 -2.99
CA ALA A 229 -17.70 52.40 -2.86
C ALA A 229 -17.57 53.27 -1.60
N GLN A 230 -18.65 53.96 -1.22
CA GLN A 230 -18.68 54.77 0.00
C GLN A 230 -18.61 53.87 1.24
N MET A 231 -19.49 52.87 1.34
CA MET A 231 -19.48 51.91 2.46
C MET A 231 -18.14 51.17 2.57
N PHE A 232 -17.58 50.77 1.43
CA PHE A 232 -16.32 50.05 1.35
C PHE A 232 -15.16 50.91 1.90
N VAL A 233 -15.05 52.17 1.48
CA VAL A 233 -13.98 53.08 1.94
C VAL A 233 -14.14 53.42 3.43
N ASP A 234 -15.37 53.65 3.88
CA ASP A 234 -15.66 53.99 5.28
C ASP A 234 -15.34 52.81 6.21
N THR A 235 -15.71 51.59 5.82
CA THR A 235 -15.39 50.36 6.57
C THR A 235 -13.89 50.07 6.55
N PHE A 236 -13.23 50.30 5.41
CA PHE A 236 -11.80 50.04 5.25
C PHE A 236 -10.94 50.98 6.11
N ASN A 237 -11.33 52.25 6.21
CA ASN A 237 -10.62 53.24 7.02
C ASN A 237 -11.05 53.23 8.51
N GLY A 238 -12.28 52.79 8.81
CA GLY A 238 -12.85 52.73 10.15
C GLY A 238 -12.28 51.66 11.08
N ILE A 239 -11.44 50.75 10.57
CA ILE A 239 -10.75 49.71 11.38
C ILE A 239 -9.62 50.31 12.26
N THR A 240 -9.37 51.62 12.18
CA THR A 240 -8.21 52.28 12.83
C THR A 240 -8.55 53.27 13.95
N GLN A 241 -9.80 53.46 14.37
CA GLN A 241 -10.11 54.39 15.46
C GLN A 241 -11.19 53.87 16.45
N GLU A 242 -10.73 53.79 17.71
CA GLU A 242 -11.44 53.83 19.00
C GLU A 242 -12.22 52.59 19.50
N GLU A 243 -11.73 52.03 20.62
CA GLU A 243 -12.56 51.31 21.60
C GLU A 243 -13.69 52.22 22.09
N PRO A 244 -14.87 51.64 22.41
CA PRO A 244 -15.64 52.17 23.51
C PRO A 244 -15.94 51.13 24.58
N ASP A 245 -15.64 51.60 25.78
CA ASP A 245 -15.95 51.14 27.11
C ASP A 245 -17.47 50.99 27.36
N SER A 246 -17.81 49.99 28.19
CA SER A 246 -19.03 49.82 29.01
C SER A 246 -20.43 50.04 28.40
N MET A 247 -21.28 49.00 28.47
CA MET A 247 -22.63 49.11 29.06
C MET A 247 -23.26 47.75 29.36
N GLU A 248 -23.58 47.56 30.64
CA GLU A 248 -24.42 46.49 31.18
C GLU A 248 -25.85 46.54 30.61
N SER A 249 -26.48 45.38 30.41
CA SER A 249 -27.87 45.18 30.85
C SER A 249 -28.22 43.70 31.00
N GLU A 250 -28.92 43.44 32.09
CA GLU A 250 -29.29 42.15 32.67
C GLU A 250 -30.47 41.46 31.96
N ALA A 251 -30.68 40.20 32.40
CA ALA A 251 -31.91 39.39 32.41
C ALA A 251 -32.13 38.42 31.24
N VAL A 252 -32.50 37.15 31.42
CA VAL A 252 -32.80 36.32 32.61
C VAL A 252 -32.69 34.86 32.16
N CYS A 253 -32.20 34.00 33.06
CA CYS A 253 -32.17 32.55 32.92
C CYS A 253 -33.57 31.94 33.08
N GLU A 254 -33.91 30.94 32.27
CA GLU A 254 -34.82 29.88 32.68
C GLU A 254 -34.16 28.54 32.35
N ALA A 255 -33.68 27.88 33.40
CA ALA A 255 -33.07 26.57 33.37
C ALA A 255 -34.15 25.50 33.45
N GLN A 256 -34.06 24.48 32.60
CA GLN A 256 -34.59 23.16 32.92
C GLN A 256 -33.46 22.13 32.78
N GLU A 257 -33.06 21.60 33.93
CA GLU A 257 -32.23 20.42 34.09
C GLU A 257 -32.92 19.19 33.48
N GLN A 258 -32.19 18.41 32.68
CA GLN A 258 -32.31 16.94 32.70
C GLN A 258 -30.93 16.29 32.52
N GLN A 259 -30.42 15.81 33.65
CA GLN A 259 -29.57 14.64 33.89
C GLN A 259 -28.82 14.03 32.70
N THR A 260 -27.49 14.20 32.71
CA THR A 260 -26.54 13.35 32.01
C THR A 260 -26.34 12.02 32.75
N THR A 261 -26.74 10.90 32.15
CA THR A 261 -26.17 9.59 32.47
C THR A 261 -24.90 9.40 31.65
N ASN A 262 -23.76 9.30 32.35
CA ASN A 262 -22.48 8.89 31.76
C ASN A 262 -22.57 7.45 31.26
N ASP A 263 -22.38 7.24 29.96
CA ASP A 263 -21.95 5.96 29.40
C ASP A 263 -20.52 6.14 28.84
N PRO A 264 -19.49 5.47 29.41
CA PRO A 264 -18.12 5.58 28.96
C PRO A 264 -17.74 4.70 27.76
N TYR A 265 -18.69 4.09 27.01
CA TYR A 265 -18.36 3.16 25.91
C TYR A 265 -18.80 3.53 24.49
N ALA A 266 -19.12 4.79 24.20
CA ALA A 266 -19.45 5.21 22.84
C ALA A 266 -18.18 5.45 21.98
N PHE A 267 -17.55 4.38 21.49
CA PHE A 267 -16.53 4.45 20.42
C PHE A 267 -17.22 4.67 19.07
N LYS A 268 -17.11 5.88 18.52
CA LYS A 268 -17.40 6.16 17.11
C LYS A 268 -16.24 5.66 16.25
N ILE A 269 -16.52 4.74 15.32
CA ILE A 269 -15.55 4.27 14.33
C ILE A 269 -15.77 5.05 13.03
N ASP A 270 -14.76 5.81 12.61
CA ASP A 270 -14.62 6.37 11.26
C ASP A 270 -13.84 5.37 10.39
N PHE A 271 -14.41 4.95 9.27
CA PHE A 271 -13.75 4.13 8.25
C PHE A 271 -13.38 5.00 7.04
N ASN A 272 -12.09 5.09 6.72
CA ASN A 272 -11.61 5.54 5.40
C ASN A 272 -10.15 5.06 5.13
N TYR A 273 -10.02 4.19 4.11
CA TYR A 273 -8.88 3.92 3.19
C TYR A 273 -7.51 3.47 3.77
N LEU A 274 -6.61 2.71 3.11
CA LEU A 274 -6.31 2.46 1.69
C LEU A 274 -5.46 1.15 1.58
N TYR A 275 -5.64 0.33 0.53
CA TYR A 275 -4.83 -0.87 0.21
C TYR A 275 -3.90 -0.56 -0.98
N HIS A 276 -2.62 -0.96 -0.94
CA HIS A 276 -1.76 -1.00 -2.13
C HIS A 276 -0.74 -2.14 -2.10
N ASP A 277 -0.69 -2.89 -3.21
CA ASP A 277 0.20 -4.01 -3.52
C ASP A 277 1.59 -3.60 -4.00
N VAL A 278 2.58 -4.45 -3.69
CA VAL A 278 3.93 -4.41 -4.27
C VAL A 278 4.43 -5.84 -4.51
N HIS A 279 4.85 -6.13 -5.75
CA HIS A 279 5.48 -7.38 -6.18
C HIS A 279 7.00 -7.40 -5.89
N PHE A 280 7.54 -8.57 -5.52
CA PHE A 280 8.97 -8.88 -5.44
C PHE A 280 9.39 -9.98 -6.43
N LYS A 281 10.65 -9.94 -6.90
CA LYS A 281 11.30 -10.94 -7.75
C LYS A 281 12.77 -11.20 -7.30
N ALA A 282 13.11 -12.49 -7.10
CA ALA A 282 14.43 -13.19 -7.04
C ALA A 282 15.44 -12.84 -5.90
N TRP A 283 16.32 -13.71 -5.33
CA TRP A 283 16.74 -15.14 -5.45
C TRP A 283 17.55 -15.51 -4.16
N ASN A 284 17.35 -16.70 -3.54
CA ASN A 284 18.18 -17.94 -3.48
C ASN A 284 19.68 -17.84 -3.09
N ASP A 285 20.03 -18.44 -1.93
CA ASP A 285 21.36 -18.97 -1.57
C ASP A 285 21.19 -20.32 -0.79
N ASP A 286 22.14 -21.24 -1.01
CA ASP A 286 22.02 -22.72 -0.92
C ASP A 286 21.77 -23.38 0.46
N ALA A 287 20.83 -24.34 0.48
CA ALA A 287 20.46 -25.21 1.61
C ALA A 287 21.59 -26.11 2.15
N GLU A 288 22.63 -26.37 1.34
CA GLU A 288 23.75 -27.26 1.72
C GLU A 288 24.67 -26.65 2.79
N THR A 289 24.70 -25.31 2.87
CA THR A 289 25.46 -24.57 3.89
C THR A 289 24.78 -24.65 5.26
N LEU A 290 23.45 -24.75 5.27
CA LEU A 290 22.65 -24.79 6.49
C LEU A 290 22.73 -26.16 7.19
N ALA A 291 22.78 -27.26 6.42
CA ALA A 291 22.90 -28.62 6.94
C ALA A 291 24.21 -28.86 7.71
N LYS A 292 25.31 -28.23 7.27
CA LYS A 292 26.63 -28.34 7.94
C LYS A 292 26.70 -27.59 9.28
N LEU A 293 25.82 -26.63 9.52
CA LEU A 293 25.77 -25.83 10.77
C LEU A 293 24.95 -26.49 11.88
N LEU A 294 23.96 -27.33 11.53
CA LEU A 294 23.01 -27.92 12.48
C LEU A 294 23.52 -29.21 13.15
N ASP A 295 24.50 -29.89 12.59
CA ASP A 295 24.99 -31.20 13.09
C ASP A 295 25.81 -31.11 14.40
N HIS A 296 26.16 -29.90 14.86
CA HIS A 296 27.12 -29.73 15.96
C HIS A 296 26.65 -29.07 17.27
N LYS A 297 25.37 -28.70 17.45
CA LYS A 297 24.95 -28.09 18.74
C LYS A 297 23.57 -28.57 19.24
N LYS A 298 23.54 -29.06 20.48
CA LYS A 298 22.32 -29.28 21.27
C LYS A 298 21.70 -27.92 21.62
N ILE A 299 20.48 -27.66 21.15
CA ILE A 299 19.75 -26.41 21.44
C ILE A 299 18.67 -26.69 22.50
N ASN A 300 18.49 -25.77 23.45
CA ASN A 300 17.36 -25.77 24.39
C ASN A 300 16.38 -24.67 23.95
N TYR A 301 15.07 -24.91 24.09
CA TYR A 301 14.05 -23.87 23.91
C TYR A 301 13.00 -23.91 25.03
N TYR A 302 12.18 -22.86 25.11
CA TYR A 302 11.21 -22.62 26.18
C TYR A 302 9.82 -22.38 25.57
N VAL A 303 8.80 -23.02 26.13
CA VAL A 303 7.39 -22.76 25.80
C VAL A 303 6.67 -22.44 27.10
N ALA A 304 5.95 -21.30 27.13
CA ALA A 304 5.18 -20.84 28.28
C ALA A 304 5.95 -20.80 29.63
N GLY A 305 7.27 -20.54 29.59
CA GLY A 305 8.10 -20.40 30.78
C GLY A 305 8.63 -21.70 31.40
N GLU A 306 8.37 -22.87 30.82
CA GLU A 306 8.95 -24.14 31.29
C GLU A 306 9.98 -24.73 30.32
N LYS A 307 11.00 -25.39 30.89
CA LYS A 307 12.15 -25.94 30.16
C LYS A 307 11.91 -27.41 29.81
N PHE A 308 11.89 -27.75 28.53
CA PHE A 308 11.75 -29.12 28.06
C PHE A 308 13.05 -29.66 27.44
N PHE A 309 13.27 -30.97 27.59
CA PHE A 309 14.35 -31.70 26.92
C PHE A 309 13.73 -32.67 25.92
N CYS A 310 13.94 -32.43 24.63
CA CYS A 310 13.54 -33.37 23.59
C CYS A 310 14.68 -34.34 23.28
N LYS A 311 14.41 -35.64 23.40
CA LYS A 311 15.16 -36.71 22.73
C LYS A 311 14.19 -37.40 21.80
N GLY A 312 14.39 -37.22 20.49
CA GLY A 312 13.59 -37.83 19.42
C GLY A 312 12.38 -36.99 19.02
N LEU A 313 12.56 -36.15 17.99
CA LEU A 313 11.49 -35.60 17.15
C LEU A 313 11.86 -35.95 15.71
N THR A 314 10.87 -36.38 14.92
CA THR A 314 10.96 -36.57 13.47
C THR A 314 10.52 -35.30 12.75
N VAL A 315 10.93 -35.15 11.48
CA VAL A 315 10.87 -33.89 10.70
C VAL A 315 9.45 -33.32 10.52
N ASP A 316 8.40 -34.13 10.69
CA ASP A 316 7.01 -33.74 10.40
C ASP A 316 6.31 -32.91 11.49
N GLU A 317 6.94 -32.68 12.65
CA GLU A 317 6.25 -32.07 13.81
C GLU A 317 6.75 -30.66 14.21
N VAL A 318 7.47 -29.94 13.34
CA VAL A 318 8.02 -28.61 13.70
C VAL A 318 7.67 -27.53 12.68
N ALA A 319 6.61 -26.76 12.96
CA ALA A 319 6.35 -25.48 12.31
C ALA A 319 7.13 -24.39 13.06
N TRP A 320 8.17 -23.86 12.41
CA TRP A 320 9.02 -22.74 12.84
C TRP A 320 10.10 -23.06 13.88
N ILE A 321 11.37 -23.03 13.44
CA ILE A 321 12.54 -22.92 14.33
C ILE A 321 13.19 -21.57 14.08
N GLU A 322 13.23 -20.72 15.10
CA GLU A 322 14.13 -19.56 15.16
C GLU A 322 15.48 -20.01 15.72
N VAL A 323 16.55 -19.91 14.92
CA VAL A 323 17.92 -20.09 15.41
C VAL A 323 18.60 -18.74 15.50
N ILE A 324 18.76 -18.23 16.73
CA ILE A 324 19.50 -17.00 17.00
C ILE A 324 20.98 -17.34 17.16
N ASN A 325 21.82 -16.88 16.22
CA ASN A 325 23.27 -16.93 16.40
C ASN A 325 23.73 -15.81 17.34
N LYS A 326 24.20 -16.18 18.55
CA LYS A 326 24.56 -15.23 19.61
C LYS A 326 25.84 -14.42 19.38
N GLU A 327 26.64 -14.72 18.37
CA GLU A 327 27.91 -14.00 18.15
C GLU A 327 27.81 -12.86 17.12
N ASN A 328 26.72 -12.78 16.36
CA ASN A 328 26.61 -11.85 15.23
C ASN A 328 25.18 -11.34 14.97
N GLY A 329 24.18 -11.71 15.77
CA GLY A 329 22.84 -11.11 15.72
C GLY A 329 22.05 -11.37 14.43
N ALA A 330 22.55 -12.23 13.54
CA ALA A 330 21.84 -12.60 12.33
C ALA A 330 20.66 -13.54 12.66
N ILE A 331 19.46 -13.14 12.26
CA ILE A 331 18.27 -13.99 12.20
C ILE A 331 18.24 -14.60 10.81
N ILE A 332 18.38 -15.92 10.71
CA ILE A 332 18.29 -16.63 9.43
C ILE A 332 16.84 -17.09 9.27
N PHE A 333 16.12 -16.47 8.33
CA PHE A 333 14.85 -17.00 7.85
C PHE A 333 15.16 -18.04 6.76
N CYS A 334 14.83 -19.29 7.01
CA CYS A 334 14.91 -20.33 5.99
C CYS A 334 13.55 -20.40 5.31
N ASP A 335 13.48 -19.89 4.08
CA ASP A 335 12.34 -20.13 3.19
C ASP A 335 12.68 -21.37 2.37
N ALA A 336 11.96 -22.47 2.59
CA ALA A 336 12.12 -23.67 1.79
C ALA A 336 11.31 -23.47 0.50
N LYS A 337 11.97 -23.06 -0.58
CA LYS A 337 11.38 -23.16 -1.92
C LYS A 337 11.63 -24.55 -2.50
N TYR A 338 10.52 -25.18 -2.87
CA TYR A 338 10.43 -26.37 -3.71
C TYR A 338 10.69 -26.02 -5.18
N ASP A 339 11.59 -26.79 -5.81
CA ASP A 339 11.68 -27.20 -7.23
C ASP A 339 12.95 -28.10 -7.24
N GLU A 340 13.00 -29.39 -7.56
CA GLU A 340 12.20 -30.30 -8.40
C GLU A 340 12.12 -31.71 -7.76
N LEU A 341 10.91 -32.27 -7.78
CA LEU A 341 10.50 -33.68 -7.89
C LEU A 341 11.49 -34.81 -7.53
N GLU A 342 11.26 -35.43 -6.37
CA GLU A 342 11.01 -36.88 -6.31
C GLU A 342 9.74 -37.11 -5.47
N GLU A 343 8.90 -38.02 -5.97
CA GLU A 343 7.54 -38.33 -5.49
C GLU A 343 7.51 -38.67 -4.00
N GLU A 344 6.95 -37.80 -3.16
CA GLU A 344 6.52 -38.20 -1.81
C GLU A 344 5.30 -37.38 -1.36
N GLN A 345 4.38 -38.10 -0.71
CA GLN A 345 2.94 -37.87 -0.66
C GLN A 345 2.55 -36.61 0.14
N GLN A 346 1.75 -35.73 -0.49
CA GLN A 346 1.10 -34.59 0.17
C GLN A 346 0.21 -35.05 1.32
N THR A 347 0.55 -34.67 2.54
CA THR A 347 -0.38 -34.64 3.67
C THR A 347 -0.79 -33.20 3.94
N GLU A 348 -1.75 -32.71 3.15
CA GLU A 348 -2.58 -31.59 3.58
C GLU A 348 -3.33 -31.98 4.86
N VAL A 349 -3.54 -31.01 5.75
CA VAL A 349 -4.42 -31.15 6.90
C VAL A 349 -5.83 -31.46 6.37
N ASN A 350 -6.15 -32.75 6.33
CA ASN A 350 -7.43 -33.33 5.93
C ASN A 350 -8.58 -32.65 6.70
N ARG A 351 -9.20 -31.65 6.07
CA ARG A 351 -10.67 -31.58 6.08
C ARG A 351 -11.09 -32.54 4.97
N ASN A 352 -12.03 -33.45 5.26
CA ASN A 352 -12.45 -34.56 4.39
C ASN A 352 -13.00 -34.10 3.02
N ASP A 353 -12.18 -33.52 2.14
CA ASP A 353 -12.58 -33.15 0.78
C ASP A 353 -12.55 -34.36 -0.16
N GLY A 354 -11.91 -35.48 0.24
CA GLY A 354 -11.90 -36.74 -0.51
C GLY A 354 -13.25 -37.46 -0.59
N GLU A 355 -14.24 -37.10 0.24
CA GLU A 355 -15.61 -37.62 0.17
C GLU A 355 -16.55 -36.71 -0.64
N LYS A 356 -16.10 -35.53 -1.06
CA LYS A 356 -16.93 -34.55 -1.76
C LYS A 356 -17.05 -34.88 -3.25
N ILE A 357 -18.20 -34.53 -3.82
CA ILE A 357 -18.47 -34.74 -5.23
C ILE A 357 -17.60 -33.80 -6.06
N LYS A 358 -16.92 -34.34 -7.07
CA LYS A 358 -16.02 -33.60 -7.96
C LYS A 358 -16.79 -32.70 -8.91
N VAL A 359 -16.16 -31.59 -9.30
CA VAL A 359 -16.68 -30.73 -10.37
C VAL A 359 -16.60 -31.48 -11.70
N LYS A 360 -17.64 -31.36 -12.51
CA LYS A 360 -17.69 -31.89 -13.87
C LYS A 360 -17.39 -30.80 -14.88
N GLU A 361 -18.00 -29.63 -14.71
CA GLU A 361 -17.82 -28.48 -15.59
C GLU A 361 -18.19 -27.17 -14.88
N ILE A 362 -17.53 -26.09 -15.27
CA ILE A 362 -17.83 -24.72 -14.89
C ILE A 362 -18.05 -23.92 -16.17
N THR A 363 -19.25 -23.38 -16.35
CA THR A 363 -19.63 -22.58 -17.52
C THR A 363 -19.80 -21.12 -17.13
N PHE A 364 -19.03 -20.24 -17.77
CA PHE A 364 -19.21 -18.80 -17.71
C PHE A 364 -20.33 -18.38 -18.67
N LEU A 365 -21.51 -18.12 -18.12
CA LEU A 365 -22.73 -17.82 -18.90
C LEU A 365 -22.61 -16.49 -19.65
N TRP A 366 -22.06 -15.47 -19.00
CA TRP A 366 -21.71 -14.18 -19.62
C TRP A 366 -20.71 -13.41 -18.75
N SER A 367 -19.94 -12.52 -19.35
CA SER A 367 -19.05 -11.57 -18.64
C SER A 367 -19.12 -10.17 -19.25
N GLU A 368 -19.03 -9.13 -18.42
CA GLU A 368 -18.76 -7.76 -18.88
C GLU A 368 -17.32 -7.61 -19.42
N SER A 369 -16.42 -8.56 -19.08
CA SER A 369 -15.03 -8.59 -19.54
C SER A 369 -14.88 -9.18 -20.93
N SER A 370 -13.92 -8.68 -21.70
CA SER A 370 -13.51 -9.29 -22.98
C SER A 370 -12.66 -10.55 -22.83
N GLU A 371 -12.21 -10.90 -21.62
CA GLU A 371 -11.36 -12.05 -21.34
C GLU A 371 -12.09 -13.40 -21.42
N VAL A 372 -13.43 -13.38 -21.37
CA VAL A 372 -14.28 -14.56 -21.33
C VAL A 372 -15.33 -14.45 -22.41
N LYS A 373 -15.53 -15.54 -23.15
CA LYS A 373 -16.63 -15.62 -24.12
C LYS A 373 -17.89 -16.13 -23.43
N ASP A 374 -19.04 -15.59 -23.80
CA ASP A 374 -20.33 -16.11 -23.35
C ASP A 374 -20.45 -17.61 -23.66
N GLY A 375 -20.78 -18.40 -22.64
CA GLY A 375 -20.88 -19.85 -22.74
C GLY A 375 -19.54 -20.59 -22.72
N GLN A 376 -18.43 -19.94 -22.36
CA GLN A 376 -17.14 -20.61 -22.19
C GLN A 376 -17.18 -21.59 -21.02
N THR A 377 -16.73 -22.82 -21.25
CA THR A 377 -16.71 -23.89 -20.25
C THR A 377 -15.29 -24.34 -19.95
N VAL A 378 -15.04 -24.67 -18.69
CA VAL A 378 -13.81 -25.30 -18.19
C VAL A 378 -14.17 -26.51 -17.33
N SER A 379 -13.21 -27.39 -17.07
CA SER A 379 -13.45 -28.66 -16.37
C SER A 379 -12.96 -28.68 -14.94
N THR A 380 -12.10 -27.74 -14.56
CA THR A 380 -11.48 -27.69 -13.23
C THR A 380 -11.69 -26.33 -12.56
N PHE A 381 -11.62 -26.30 -11.23
CA PHE A 381 -11.62 -25.05 -10.48
C PHE A 381 -10.36 -24.24 -10.79
N ALA A 382 -9.18 -24.85 -10.90
CA ALA A 382 -7.95 -24.15 -11.26
C ALA A 382 -8.09 -23.36 -12.58
N GLU A 383 -8.67 -23.95 -13.63
CA GLU A 383 -8.93 -23.27 -14.91
C GLU A 383 -9.91 -22.10 -14.74
N ALA A 384 -10.96 -22.27 -13.92
CA ALA A 384 -11.94 -21.23 -13.65
C ALA A 384 -11.33 -20.07 -12.84
N GLU A 385 -10.47 -20.37 -11.87
CA GLU A 385 -9.76 -19.36 -11.08
C GLU A 385 -8.81 -18.54 -11.95
N GLU A 386 -8.06 -19.19 -12.86
CA GLU A 386 -7.23 -18.47 -13.83
C GLU A 386 -8.04 -17.52 -14.70
N ILE A 387 -9.24 -17.92 -15.14
CA ILE A 387 -10.14 -17.06 -15.89
C ILE A 387 -10.53 -15.82 -15.08
N ILE A 388 -10.95 -16.00 -13.83
CA ILE A 388 -11.33 -14.89 -12.95
C ILE A 388 -10.12 -13.97 -12.69
N LEU A 389 -8.93 -14.53 -12.49
CA LEU A 389 -7.70 -13.75 -12.32
C LEU A 389 -7.38 -12.95 -13.59
N ARG A 390 -7.51 -13.52 -14.79
CA ARG A 390 -7.34 -12.76 -16.05
C ARG A 390 -8.29 -11.57 -16.15
N ILE A 391 -9.57 -11.77 -15.81
CA ILE A 391 -10.53 -10.65 -15.73
C ILE A 391 -10.02 -9.59 -14.74
N ALA A 392 -9.58 -9.99 -13.55
CA ALA A 392 -9.05 -9.08 -12.54
C ALA A 392 -7.79 -8.33 -13.05
N TYR A 393 -6.88 -8.99 -13.76
CA TYR A 393 -5.68 -8.37 -14.36
C TYR A 393 -6.01 -7.39 -15.50
N SER A 394 -7.07 -7.64 -16.27
CA SER A 394 -7.50 -6.75 -17.37
C SER A 394 -8.06 -5.40 -16.89
N LYS A 395 -8.46 -5.32 -15.62
CA LYS A 395 -9.08 -4.11 -15.04
C LYS A 395 -8.10 -2.96 -14.80
N ASP A 396 -8.59 -1.73 -14.78
CA ASP A 396 -7.88 -0.64 -14.10
C ASP A 396 -8.27 -0.62 -12.62
N THR A 397 -7.68 0.29 -11.82
CA THR A 397 -7.93 0.31 -10.37
C THR A 397 -9.34 0.74 -9.97
N GLN A 398 -10.25 1.04 -10.91
CA GLN A 398 -11.62 1.48 -10.61
C GLN A 398 -12.67 0.56 -11.24
N GLY A 399 -13.66 0.15 -10.43
CA GLY A 399 -14.83 -0.61 -10.88
C GLY A 399 -14.68 -2.13 -10.76
N TYR A 400 -15.59 -2.84 -11.42
CA TYR A 400 -15.67 -4.30 -11.43
C TYR A 400 -16.21 -4.80 -12.79
N ASP A 401 -15.99 -6.06 -13.13
CA ASP A 401 -16.73 -6.76 -14.19
C ASP A 401 -17.65 -7.79 -13.57
N LYS A 402 -18.93 -7.73 -13.90
CA LYS A 402 -19.87 -8.79 -13.54
C LYS A 402 -19.63 -10.00 -14.43
N THR A 403 -19.46 -11.14 -13.80
CA THR A 403 -19.29 -12.42 -14.48
C THR A 403 -20.26 -13.43 -13.89
N LYS A 404 -21.14 -13.98 -14.72
CA LYS A 404 -22.12 -14.99 -14.32
C LYS A 404 -21.58 -16.38 -14.66
N PHE A 405 -21.69 -17.30 -13.72
CA PHE A 405 -21.21 -18.67 -13.88
C PHE A 405 -22.26 -19.70 -13.44
N CYS A 406 -22.10 -20.92 -13.93
CA CYS A 406 -22.84 -22.10 -13.51
C CYS A 406 -21.85 -23.26 -13.37
N ILE A 407 -21.87 -23.94 -12.23
CA ILE A 407 -21.06 -25.12 -11.94
C ILE A 407 -21.98 -26.33 -11.99
N THR A 408 -21.50 -27.40 -12.59
CA THR A 408 -22.15 -28.72 -12.61
C THR A 408 -21.18 -29.71 -11.99
N TRP A 409 -21.65 -30.52 -11.04
CA TRP A 409 -20.87 -31.61 -10.43
C TRP A 409 -21.16 -32.95 -11.10
N GLU A 410 -20.38 -33.98 -10.77
CA GLU A 410 -20.49 -35.31 -11.39
C GLU A 410 -21.86 -35.98 -11.21
N ASP A 411 -22.56 -35.69 -10.11
CA ASP A 411 -23.92 -36.15 -9.85
C ASP A 411 -25.00 -35.42 -10.68
N GLY A 412 -24.60 -34.39 -11.44
CA GLY A 412 -25.47 -33.58 -12.28
C GLY A 412 -26.16 -32.42 -11.57
N ASN A 413 -25.91 -32.22 -10.27
CA ASN A 413 -26.40 -31.05 -9.57
C ASN A 413 -25.65 -29.79 -10.00
N THR A 414 -26.33 -28.64 -9.88
CA THR A 414 -25.80 -27.37 -10.40
C THR A 414 -25.91 -26.24 -9.39
N TYR A 415 -24.94 -25.32 -9.43
CA TYR A 415 -24.93 -24.08 -8.68
C TYR A 415 -24.68 -22.92 -9.64
N SER A 416 -25.47 -21.85 -9.55
CA SER A 416 -25.29 -20.67 -10.40
C SER A 416 -25.10 -19.43 -9.54
N GLY A 417 -24.13 -18.61 -9.91
CA GLY A 417 -23.77 -17.38 -9.20
C GLY A 417 -23.37 -16.25 -10.14
N ARG A 418 -23.22 -15.05 -9.57
CA ARG A 418 -22.63 -13.90 -10.25
C ARG A 418 -21.56 -13.32 -9.34
N ILE A 419 -20.33 -13.31 -9.83
CA ILE A 419 -19.18 -12.70 -9.17
C ILE A 419 -18.92 -11.32 -9.77
N ASP A 420 -18.69 -10.34 -8.90
CA ASP A 420 -18.31 -8.99 -9.28
C ASP A 420 -16.78 -8.92 -9.16
N VAL A 421 -16.06 -9.11 -10.27
CA VAL A 421 -14.60 -9.26 -10.28
C VAL A 421 -13.95 -7.89 -10.18
N LEU A 422 -13.24 -7.64 -9.07
CA LEU A 422 -12.49 -6.40 -8.83
C LEU A 422 -11.02 -6.54 -9.21
N ALA A 423 -10.35 -5.42 -9.49
CA ALA A 423 -8.91 -5.40 -9.72
C ALA A 423 -8.10 -5.94 -8.52
N SER A 424 -8.62 -5.82 -7.30
CA SER A 424 -7.97 -6.37 -6.09
C SER A 424 -7.96 -7.90 -6.03
N TYR A 425 -8.72 -8.59 -6.88
CA TYR A 425 -8.76 -10.06 -6.88
C TYR A 425 -7.46 -10.69 -7.41
N ARG A 426 -6.57 -9.90 -8.05
CA ARG A 426 -5.23 -10.34 -8.49
C ARG A 426 -4.37 -10.94 -7.38
N HIS A 427 -4.70 -10.65 -6.13
CA HIS A 427 -3.95 -11.11 -4.94
C HIS A 427 -4.63 -12.28 -4.22
N LYS A 428 -5.79 -12.73 -4.71
CA LYS A 428 -6.51 -13.88 -4.16
C LYS A 428 -6.01 -15.16 -4.80
N ALA A 429 -5.82 -16.20 -3.99
CA ALA A 429 -5.43 -17.51 -4.48
C ALA A 429 -6.59 -18.24 -5.18
N ALA A 430 -7.81 -18.10 -4.67
CA ALA A 430 -9.00 -18.77 -5.20
C ALA A 430 -10.25 -17.87 -5.15
N PRO A 431 -10.30 -16.79 -5.95
CA PRO A 431 -11.39 -15.81 -5.88
C PRO A 431 -12.81 -16.37 -6.14
N LEU A 432 -12.98 -17.37 -7.00
CA LEU A 432 -14.26 -18.01 -7.26
C LEU A 432 -14.70 -18.89 -6.09
N LYS A 433 -13.81 -19.73 -5.56
CA LYS A 433 -14.06 -20.50 -4.34
C LYS A 433 -14.45 -19.59 -3.18
N GLU A 434 -13.64 -18.58 -2.89
CA GLU A 434 -13.91 -17.62 -1.80
C GLU A 434 -15.26 -16.92 -1.98
N HIS A 435 -15.65 -16.60 -3.22
CA HIS A 435 -16.94 -15.99 -3.52
C HIS A 435 -18.10 -16.94 -3.20
N ILE A 436 -18.02 -18.21 -3.61
CA ILE A 436 -19.05 -19.23 -3.36
C ILE A 436 -19.17 -19.49 -1.86
N GLU A 437 -18.05 -19.75 -1.18
CA GLU A 437 -18.02 -19.98 0.27
C GLU A 437 -18.58 -18.78 1.03
N GLY A 438 -18.12 -17.57 0.69
CA GLY A 438 -18.59 -16.33 1.30
C GLY A 438 -20.09 -16.11 1.12
N HIS A 439 -20.63 -16.41 -0.06
CA HIS A 439 -22.07 -16.34 -0.32
C HIS A 439 -22.85 -17.36 0.50
N CYS A 440 -22.45 -18.63 0.50
CA CYS A 440 -23.10 -19.68 1.29
C CYS A 440 -23.06 -19.35 2.79
N LEU A 441 -21.91 -18.92 3.32
CA LEU A 441 -21.78 -18.52 4.73
C LEU A 441 -22.66 -17.31 5.10
N PHE A 442 -22.79 -16.34 4.19
CA PHE A 442 -23.73 -15.23 4.38
C PHE A 442 -25.18 -15.74 4.42
N MET A 443 -25.58 -16.59 3.49
CA MET A 443 -26.95 -17.12 3.46
C MET A 443 -27.26 -18.02 4.66
N MET A 444 -26.26 -18.71 5.22
CA MET A 444 -26.42 -19.50 6.45
C MET A 444 -26.59 -18.66 7.71
N GLY A 445 -26.25 -17.37 7.68
CA GLY A 445 -26.19 -16.54 8.89
C GLY A 445 -24.83 -16.57 9.60
N ASP A 446 -23.86 -17.29 9.07
CA ASP A 446 -22.56 -17.55 9.74
C ASP A 446 -21.48 -16.51 9.38
N ASN A 447 -21.72 -15.65 8.38
CA ASN A 447 -20.80 -14.57 7.98
C ASN A 447 -21.50 -13.20 7.84
N LYS A 448 -21.83 -12.60 8.98
CA LYS A 448 -22.42 -11.25 9.05
C LYS A 448 -21.38 -10.17 8.70
N PRO A 449 -21.63 -9.28 7.72
CA PRO A 449 -20.75 -8.16 7.45
C PRO A 449 -20.54 -7.26 8.68
N SER A 450 -19.34 -6.68 8.81
CA SER A 450 -18.97 -5.83 9.95
C SER A 450 -19.85 -4.58 10.09
N HIS A 451 -20.32 -4.03 8.96
CA HIS A 451 -21.16 -2.84 8.89
C HIS A 451 -22.66 -3.12 9.10
N TYR A 452 -23.06 -4.39 9.23
CA TYR A 452 -24.45 -4.77 9.51
C TYR A 452 -24.65 -4.92 11.02
N THR A 453 -25.74 -4.36 11.56
CA THR A 453 -26.23 -4.80 12.87
C THR A 453 -26.81 -6.21 12.75
N GLN A 454 -26.92 -6.93 13.87
CA GLN A 454 -27.54 -8.26 13.89
C GLN A 454 -28.99 -8.20 13.36
N GLN A 455 -29.73 -7.14 13.71
CA GLN A 455 -31.10 -6.93 13.28
C GLN A 455 -31.21 -6.65 11.77
N ASP A 456 -30.30 -5.84 11.21
CA ASP A 456 -30.28 -5.55 9.76
C ASP A 456 -29.96 -6.81 8.97
N TYR A 457 -29.05 -7.64 9.49
CA TYR A 457 -28.67 -8.90 8.86
C TYR A 457 -29.82 -9.90 8.86
N GLU A 458 -30.49 -10.11 9.99
CA GLU A 458 -31.67 -10.98 10.07
C GLU A 458 -32.81 -10.47 9.19
N SER A 459 -33.01 -9.15 9.14
CA SER A 459 -34.00 -8.53 8.25
C SER A 459 -33.67 -8.75 6.77
N THR A 460 -32.39 -8.71 6.43
CA THR A 460 -31.89 -8.98 5.08
C THR A 460 -32.09 -10.45 4.68
N LEU A 461 -31.71 -11.40 5.55
CA LEU A 461 -31.95 -12.83 5.31
C LEU A 461 -33.44 -13.12 5.14
N LYS A 462 -34.29 -12.49 5.96
CA LYS A 462 -35.75 -12.58 5.84
C LYS A 462 -36.27 -11.97 4.52
N ALA A 463 -35.70 -10.86 4.07
CA ALA A 463 -36.05 -10.25 2.79
C ALA A 463 -35.66 -11.14 1.60
N TYR A 464 -34.56 -11.88 1.72
CA TYR A 464 -34.17 -12.93 0.76
C TYR A 464 -35.02 -14.21 0.87
N GLY A 465 -35.94 -14.28 1.84
CA GLY A 465 -36.80 -15.45 2.05
C GLY A 465 -36.07 -16.64 2.64
N ILE A 466 -34.91 -16.44 3.25
CA ILE A 466 -34.09 -17.52 3.82
C ILE A 466 -34.73 -18.01 5.12
N THR A 467 -35.18 -19.27 5.12
CA THR A 467 -35.63 -19.98 6.31
C THR A 467 -34.53 -20.90 6.84
N ASP A 468 -34.76 -21.52 8.00
CA ASP A 468 -33.79 -22.48 8.54
C ASP A 468 -33.60 -23.72 7.63
N LYS A 469 -34.58 -24.00 6.75
CA LYS A 469 -34.45 -25.03 5.71
C LYS A 469 -33.40 -24.63 4.67
N GLU A 470 -33.49 -23.44 4.10
CA GLU A 470 -32.52 -22.96 3.11
C GLU A 470 -31.12 -22.83 3.73
N LYS A 471 -31.00 -22.40 5.00
CA LYS A 471 -29.70 -22.40 5.70
C LYS A 471 -29.10 -23.80 5.79
N ALA A 472 -29.91 -24.82 6.07
CA ALA A 472 -29.46 -26.20 6.10
C ALA A 472 -29.02 -26.69 4.71
N GLU A 473 -29.74 -26.29 3.64
CA GLU A 473 -29.37 -26.61 2.26
C GLU A 473 -28.02 -25.99 1.86
N TYR A 474 -27.72 -24.75 2.25
CA TYR A 474 -26.40 -24.14 2.01
C TYR A 474 -25.28 -24.85 2.78
N ARG A 475 -25.57 -25.34 3.99
CA ARG A 475 -24.61 -26.13 4.77
C ARG A 475 -24.33 -27.47 4.10
N GLU A 476 -25.41 -28.18 3.75
CA GLU A 476 -25.33 -29.45 3.02
C GLU A 476 -24.57 -29.30 1.70
N PHE A 477 -24.78 -28.19 0.98
CA PHE A 477 -24.03 -27.88 -0.24
C PHE A 477 -22.51 -27.80 0.01
N LEU A 478 -22.05 -27.03 1.00
CA LEU A 478 -20.62 -26.89 1.29
C LEU A 478 -19.98 -28.19 1.80
N ASP A 479 -20.76 -29.03 2.47
CA ASP A 479 -20.32 -30.33 2.96
C ASP A 479 -20.27 -31.38 1.84
N THR A 480 -21.13 -31.26 0.81
CA THR A 480 -21.28 -32.26 -0.26
C THR A 480 -20.35 -32.03 -1.45
N TYR A 481 -20.13 -30.78 -1.86
CA TYR A 481 -19.51 -30.45 -3.13
C TYR A 481 -18.09 -29.92 -2.99
N ALA A 482 -17.17 -30.45 -3.79
CA ALA A 482 -15.80 -29.96 -3.84
C ALA A 482 -15.75 -28.59 -4.52
N LEU A 483 -15.06 -27.65 -3.89
CA LEU A 483 -14.77 -26.31 -4.42
C LEU A 483 -13.29 -26.14 -4.79
N VAL A 484 -12.59 -27.27 -4.96
CA VAL A 484 -11.19 -27.39 -5.38
C VAL A 484 -11.07 -28.66 -6.22
N ASP A 485 -9.98 -28.76 -6.99
CA ASP A 485 -9.71 -29.95 -7.79
C ASP A 485 -9.23 -31.11 -6.90
N ILE A 486 -9.95 -32.24 -6.91
CA ILE A 486 -9.57 -33.43 -6.15
C ILE A 486 -8.56 -34.23 -6.97
N VAL A 487 -7.30 -34.22 -6.54
CA VAL A 487 -6.23 -35.05 -7.11
C VAL A 487 -6.41 -36.49 -6.61
N GLU A 488 -6.61 -37.45 -7.52
CA GLU A 488 -6.61 -38.86 -7.13
C GLU A 488 -5.18 -39.29 -6.74
N PRO A 489 -4.98 -39.99 -5.62
CA PRO A 489 -3.67 -40.50 -5.27
C PRO A 489 -3.19 -41.46 -6.35
N SER A 490 -2.06 -41.12 -6.97
CA SER A 490 -1.38 -41.98 -7.95
C SER A 490 -1.07 -43.35 -7.33
N PRO A 491 -1.28 -44.48 -8.04
CA PRO A 491 -0.88 -45.79 -7.53
C PRO A 491 0.64 -45.84 -7.34
N GLU A 492 1.10 -46.14 -6.11
CA GLU A 492 2.53 -46.24 -5.75
C GLU A 492 3.30 -47.20 -6.69
N PRO A 493 4.53 -46.86 -7.10
CA PRO A 493 5.36 -47.76 -7.89
C PRO A 493 5.85 -48.96 -7.07
N GLU A 494 5.69 -50.18 -7.62
CA GLU A 494 6.14 -51.43 -7.00
C GLU A 494 7.66 -51.43 -6.76
N LYS A 495 8.07 -51.74 -5.52
CA LYS A 495 9.48 -51.77 -5.06
C LYS A 495 10.34 -52.76 -5.86
N GLU A 496 11.26 -52.26 -6.67
CA GLU A 496 12.36 -53.07 -7.19
C GLU A 496 13.42 -53.34 -6.11
N THR A 497 13.86 -54.59 -6.02
CA THR A 497 14.85 -55.07 -5.05
C THR A 497 16.26 -54.85 -5.60
N VAL A 498 17.04 -53.96 -4.97
CA VAL A 498 18.44 -53.71 -5.34
C VAL A 498 19.33 -54.82 -4.78
N ASN A 499 20.00 -55.52 -5.70
CA ASN A 499 20.96 -56.58 -5.43
C ASN A 499 22.34 -55.98 -5.13
N THR A 500 22.81 -56.11 -3.89
CA THR A 500 24.12 -55.61 -3.45
C THR A 500 25.25 -56.52 -3.94
N SER A 501 25.90 -56.17 -5.04
CA SER A 501 27.25 -56.66 -5.35
C SER A 501 27.96 -55.70 -6.29
N ASN A 502 28.78 -54.81 -5.72
CA ASN A 502 30.07 -54.35 -6.26
C ASN A 502 30.64 -53.25 -5.34
N VAL A 503 31.38 -53.67 -4.32
CA VAL A 503 32.27 -52.80 -3.56
C VAL A 503 33.53 -52.60 -4.40
N ILE A 504 33.82 -51.38 -4.84
CA ILE A 504 35.07 -51.02 -5.51
C ILE A 504 36.05 -50.47 -4.47
N ASP A 505 37.23 -51.08 -4.42
CA ASP A 505 38.37 -50.80 -3.55
C ASP A 505 39.15 -49.56 -4.02
N PHE A 506 39.34 -48.58 -3.14
CA PHE A 506 39.96 -47.26 -3.42
C PHE A 506 41.49 -47.23 -3.28
N ALA A 507 42.17 -48.37 -3.19
CA ALA A 507 43.60 -48.42 -2.86
C ALA A 507 44.61 -48.27 -4.03
N SER A 508 44.21 -47.91 -5.26
CA SER A 508 45.19 -47.88 -6.37
C SER A 508 45.00 -46.78 -7.42
N PHE A 509 45.22 -45.51 -7.06
CA PHE A 509 45.53 -44.50 -8.08
C PHE A 509 46.53 -43.44 -7.59
N LYS A 510 47.82 -43.79 -7.62
CA LYS A 510 48.92 -42.82 -7.75
C LYS A 510 49.89 -43.30 -8.83
N SER A 511 50.35 -42.33 -9.64
CA SER A 511 51.33 -42.39 -10.73
C SER A 511 50.81 -42.86 -12.11
N ASN A 512 50.64 -41.94 -13.07
CA ASN A 512 51.73 -41.50 -13.95
C ASN A 512 51.28 -40.41 -14.94
N LYS A 513 52.28 -39.63 -15.36
CA LYS A 513 52.21 -38.42 -16.18
C LYS A 513 52.51 -38.75 -17.65
N THR A 514 51.78 -38.12 -18.56
CA THR A 514 52.11 -37.78 -19.97
C THR A 514 52.43 -38.89 -20.99
N THR A 515 51.61 -38.97 -22.03
CA THR A 515 52.06 -38.78 -23.44
C THR A 515 50.85 -38.46 -24.32
N ASN A 516 51.03 -37.44 -25.18
CA ASN A 516 50.06 -37.03 -26.18
C ASN A 516 49.97 -38.07 -27.31
N ASN A 517 48.76 -38.42 -27.73
CA ASN A 517 48.49 -38.56 -29.15
C ASN A 517 47.02 -38.26 -29.46
N SER A 518 46.85 -37.56 -30.58
CA SER A 518 45.62 -37.02 -31.12
C SER A 518 44.65 -38.11 -31.57
N ASP A 519 43.43 -38.07 -31.05
CA ASP A 519 42.24 -38.54 -31.76
C ASP A 519 41.08 -37.61 -31.41
N ASN A 520 40.45 -37.06 -32.46
CA ASN A 520 39.29 -36.17 -32.38
C ASN A 520 38.12 -36.89 -31.70
N LYS A 521 37.99 -36.72 -30.38
CA LYS A 521 36.72 -36.87 -29.67
C LYS A 521 36.04 -35.51 -29.64
N THR A 522 34.87 -35.42 -30.27
CA THR A 522 33.90 -34.38 -29.98
C THR A 522 33.58 -34.46 -28.49
N ASN A 523 34.17 -33.57 -27.69
CA ASN A 523 33.83 -33.42 -26.28
C ASN A 523 32.41 -32.87 -26.21
N THR A 524 31.45 -33.75 -25.99
CA THR A 524 30.12 -33.38 -25.52
C THR A 524 30.29 -32.79 -24.12
N LEU A 525 29.93 -31.52 -23.96
CA LEU A 525 29.88 -30.86 -22.67
C LEU A 525 28.82 -31.56 -21.80
N THR A 526 29.07 -31.67 -20.50
CA THR A 526 28.01 -32.07 -19.58
C THR A 526 26.94 -30.96 -19.49
N ALA A 527 25.72 -31.29 -19.06
CA ALA A 527 24.65 -30.30 -18.91
C ALA A 527 25.07 -29.13 -17.99
N GLU A 528 25.83 -29.42 -16.94
CA GLU A 528 26.41 -28.42 -16.05
C GLU A 528 27.41 -27.50 -16.77
N GLN A 529 28.24 -28.04 -17.66
CA GLN A 529 29.20 -27.27 -18.44
C GLN A 529 28.53 -26.43 -19.53
N GLU A 530 27.44 -26.91 -20.14
CA GLU A 530 26.62 -26.10 -21.05
C GLU A 530 25.92 -24.96 -20.33
N PHE A 531 25.40 -25.21 -19.12
CA PHE A 531 24.77 -24.18 -18.30
C PHE A 531 25.78 -23.10 -17.86
N LYS A 532 26.96 -23.51 -17.39
CA LYS A 532 28.07 -22.59 -17.07
C LYS A 532 28.51 -21.76 -18.27
N LYS A 533 28.54 -22.37 -19.47
CA LYS A 533 28.85 -21.68 -20.73
C LYS A 533 27.79 -20.63 -21.08
N LEU A 534 26.51 -20.93 -20.92
CA LEU A 534 25.41 -19.97 -21.16
C LEU A 534 25.49 -18.76 -20.22
N ILE A 535 25.78 -18.98 -18.94
CA ILE A 535 25.96 -17.90 -17.97
C ILE A 535 27.14 -16.99 -18.36
N LEU A 536 28.26 -17.57 -18.78
CA LEU A 536 29.44 -16.80 -19.18
C LEU A 536 29.20 -16.03 -20.49
N LEU A 537 28.46 -16.60 -21.44
CA LEU A 537 28.06 -15.91 -22.67
C LEU A 537 27.17 -14.69 -22.38
N GLU A 538 26.22 -14.83 -21.45
CA GLU A 538 25.34 -13.73 -21.02
C GLU A 538 26.12 -12.61 -20.33
N LEU A 539 27.10 -12.95 -19.50
CA LEU A 539 27.87 -11.97 -18.72
C LEU A 539 28.90 -11.19 -19.55
N PHE A 540 29.48 -11.79 -20.59
CA PHE A 540 30.64 -11.23 -21.30
C PHE A 540 30.43 -11.01 -22.80
N GLY A 541 29.36 -11.54 -23.40
CA GLY A 541 29.11 -11.51 -24.84
C GLY A 541 30.00 -12.47 -25.64
N GLU A 542 29.52 -12.90 -26.82
CA GLU A 542 30.18 -13.93 -27.66
C GLU A 542 31.64 -13.62 -28.03
N ASP A 543 31.94 -12.35 -28.34
CA ASP A 543 33.27 -11.94 -28.81
C ASP A 543 34.35 -12.05 -27.72
N ASN A 544 34.02 -11.71 -26.48
CA ASN A 544 34.95 -11.80 -25.34
C ASN A 544 35.08 -13.23 -24.81
N PHE A 545 33.99 -14.01 -24.91
CA PHE A 545 33.98 -15.41 -24.50
C PHE A 545 34.94 -16.26 -25.35
N ASN A 546 34.94 -16.05 -26.67
CA ASN A 546 35.79 -16.80 -27.59
C ASN A 546 37.29 -16.46 -27.42
N GLN A 547 37.64 -15.19 -27.13
CA GLN A 547 39.02 -14.82 -26.79
C GLN A 547 39.48 -15.41 -25.45
N GLY A 548 38.57 -15.58 -24.48
CA GLY A 548 38.86 -16.22 -23.20
C GLY A 548 39.19 -17.71 -23.31
N ILE A 549 38.53 -18.43 -24.22
CA ILE A 549 38.79 -19.86 -24.48
C ILE A 549 40.12 -20.08 -25.23
N GLU A 550 40.53 -19.18 -26.13
CA GLU A 550 41.86 -19.28 -26.75
C GLU A 550 43.01 -19.02 -25.75
N ALA A 551 42.77 -18.17 -24.73
CA ALA A 551 43.75 -17.89 -23.69
C ALA A 551 43.83 -18.98 -22.61
N PHE A 552 42.77 -19.77 -22.41
CA PHE A 552 42.70 -20.84 -21.42
C PHE A 552 42.32 -22.16 -22.09
N ASN A 553 43.32 -23.00 -22.36
CA ASN A 553 43.14 -24.34 -22.94
C ASN A 553 42.05 -25.15 -22.21
N ASN A 554 40.83 -25.11 -22.76
CA ASN A 554 39.67 -25.99 -22.56
C ASN A 554 39.26 -26.36 -21.12
N ASP A 555 39.43 -25.46 -20.15
CA ASP A 555 39.03 -25.73 -18.76
C ASP A 555 38.04 -24.65 -18.24
N ILE A 556 36.75 -24.89 -18.49
CA ILE A 556 35.63 -23.97 -18.15
C ILE A 556 35.60 -23.66 -16.64
N ASP A 557 35.96 -24.63 -15.80
CA ASP A 557 35.95 -24.45 -14.33
C ASP A 557 37.07 -23.50 -13.86
N LYS A 558 38.19 -23.39 -14.59
CA LYS A 558 39.21 -22.38 -14.30
C LYS A 558 38.76 -20.97 -14.68
N LEU A 559 38.03 -20.82 -15.80
CA LEU A 559 37.47 -19.54 -16.25
C LEU A 559 36.43 -19.01 -15.25
N PHE A 560 35.59 -19.89 -14.70
CA PHE A 560 34.58 -19.51 -13.71
C PHE A 560 35.19 -19.02 -12.39
N ASN A 561 36.24 -19.70 -11.91
CA ASN A 561 36.94 -19.31 -10.69
C ASN A 561 37.69 -17.96 -10.82
N VAL A 562 38.34 -17.71 -11.96
CA VAL A 562 39.00 -16.42 -12.23
C VAL A 562 37.98 -15.29 -12.39
N SER A 563 36.84 -15.56 -13.03
CA SER A 563 35.71 -14.62 -13.16
C SER A 563 35.16 -14.20 -11.79
N ALA A 564 34.99 -15.15 -10.87
CA ALA A 564 34.53 -14.88 -9.51
C ALA A 564 35.52 -13.99 -8.73
N GLU A 565 36.83 -14.27 -8.83
CA GLU A 565 37.87 -13.44 -8.19
C GLU A 565 37.93 -12.02 -8.77
N VAL A 566 37.76 -11.86 -10.09
CA VAL A 566 37.72 -10.55 -10.76
C VAL A 566 36.45 -9.78 -10.41
N ALA A 567 35.29 -10.45 -10.30
CA ALA A 567 34.03 -9.84 -9.89
C ALA A 567 34.08 -9.35 -8.42
N ILE A 568 34.77 -10.09 -7.55
CA ILE A 568 35.02 -9.70 -6.15
C ILE A 568 35.97 -8.48 -6.11
N MET A 569 37.03 -8.45 -6.93
CA MET A 569 37.94 -7.29 -7.01
C MET A 569 37.27 -6.04 -7.58
N LEU A 570 36.35 -6.16 -8.53
CA LEU A 570 35.65 -5.01 -9.13
C LEU A 570 34.54 -4.44 -8.23
N LYS A 571 33.94 -5.26 -7.35
CA LYS A 571 32.97 -4.78 -6.34
C LYS A 571 33.65 -3.99 -5.21
N GLY A 572 34.92 -4.24 -4.91
CA GLY A 572 35.68 -3.50 -3.89
C GLY A 572 36.22 -2.13 -4.32
N ASN A 573 36.27 -1.82 -5.62
CA ASN A 573 36.96 -0.62 -6.14
C ASN A 573 36.04 0.48 -6.71
N LYS A 574 34.72 0.39 -6.52
CA LYS A 574 33.78 1.47 -6.90
C LYS A 574 33.58 2.54 -5.80
N VAL A 575 34.65 2.94 -5.11
CA VAL A 575 34.73 4.25 -4.42
C VAL A 575 36.16 4.76 -4.55
N LYS A 576 36.52 5.25 -5.74
CA LYS A 576 37.52 6.29 -6.02
C LYS A 576 37.77 6.34 -7.53
N ASN A 577 37.02 7.20 -8.20
CA ASN A 577 37.38 7.98 -9.40
C ASN A 577 36.15 8.26 -10.27
N LYS A 578 35.39 9.29 -9.90
CA LYS A 578 35.12 10.49 -10.72
C LYS A 578 34.34 11.50 -9.91
#